data_AF-A0A498E1Z8-F1
#
_entry.id   AF-A0A498E1Z8-F1
#
_cell.length_a   1.000
_cell.length_b   1.000
_cell.length_c   1.000
_cell.angle_alpha   90.00
_cell.angle_beta   90.00
_cell.angle_gamma   90.00
#
_symmetry.space_group_name_H-M   'P 1'
#
loop_
_entity.id
_entity.type
_entity.pdbx_description
1 polymer ?
#
loop_
_entity_poly.entity_id
_entity_poly.type
_entity_poly.pdbx_seq_one_letter_code
_entity_poly.pdbx_strand_id
1 'polypeptide(L)' 'MSSKQAHEIYQRKFETYRRESIYKSLETLVSANLLEKAYDEDDGLRYSARIAQLQLNLEDMEVESVAE' A
#
# COMPACT_ATOMS: atom_id res chain seq x y z
N MET A 1 -4.98 35.88 2.13
CA MET A 1 -4.03 34.75 2.21
C MET A 1 -3.04 34.87 1.06
N SER A 2 -1.74 34.66 1.31
CA SER A 2 -0.72 34.69 0.25
C SER A 2 -0.85 33.45 -0.64
N SER A 3 -0.62 33.59 -1.94
CA SER A 3 -0.58 32.48 -2.92
C SER A 3 0.34 31.34 -2.45
N LYS A 4 1.45 31.67 -1.77
CA LYS A 4 2.37 30.69 -1.18
C LYS A 4 1.72 29.83 -0.09
N GLN A 5 0.92 30.44 0.78
CA GLN A 5 0.22 29.73 1.87
C GLN A 5 -0.88 28.81 1.31
N ALA A 6 -1.58 29.23 0.26
CA ALA A 6 -2.58 28.40 -0.41
C ALA A 6 -1.94 27.16 -1.07
N HIS A 7 -0.76 27.33 -1.68
CA HIS A 7 -0.01 26.23 -2.31
C HIS A 7 0.48 25.21 -1.27
N GLU A 8 1.02 25.67 -0.14
CA GLU A 8 1.47 24.79 0.96
C GLU A 8 0.31 23.99 1.57
N ILE A 9 -0.86 24.60 1.74
CA ILE A 9 -2.07 23.91 2.23
C ILE A 9 -2.53 22.84 1.23
N TYR A 10 -2.53 23.17 -0.06
CA TYR A 10 -2.91 22.22 -1.11
C TYR A 10 -1.97 21.02 -1.16
N GLN A 11 -0.64 21.25 -1.14
CA GLN A 11 0.35 20.17 -1.13
C GLN A 11 0.18 19.25 0.08
N ARG A 12 -0.02 19.82 1.29
CA ARG A 12 -0.26 19.01 2.50
C ARG A 12 -1.52 18.16 2.38
N LYS A 13 -2.63 18.72 1.88
CA LYS A 13 -3.86 17.96 1.66
C LYS A 13 -3.66 16.84 0.64
N PHE A 14 -3.00 17.11 -0.46
CA PHE A 14 -2.71 16.10 -1.48
C PHE A 14 -1.85 14.96 -0.93
N GLU A 15 -0.80 15.29 -0.17
CA GLU A 15 0.02 14.29 0.51
C GLU A 15 -0.76 13.47 1.53
N THR A 16 -1.69 14.08 2.29
CA THR A 16 -2.60 13.33 3.17
C THR A 16 -3.47 12.35 2.40
N TYR A 17 -4.15 12.80 1.34
CA TYR A 17 -4.98 11.92 0.51
C TYR A 17 -4.19 10.77 -0.12
N ARG A 18 -2.96 11.06 -0.57
CA ARG A 18 -2.07 10.06 -1.13
C ARG A 18 -1.72 8.99 -0.08
N ARG A 19 -1.37 9.40 1.15
CA ARG A 19 -1.07 8.48 2.25
C ARG A 19 -2.29 7.63 2.62
N GLU A 20 -3.47 8.22 2.71
CA GLU A 20 -4.71 7.49 2.96
C GLU A 20 -5.02 6.47 1.88
N SER A 21 -4.80 6.83 0.61
CA SER A 21 -4.98 5.91 -0.52
C SER A 21 -4.02 4.72 -0.42
N ILE A 22 -2.74 4.97 -0.14
CA ILE A 22 -1.73 3.92 0.03
C ILE A 22 -2.13 3.00 1.20
N TYR A 23 -2.53 3.56 2.33
CA TYR A 23 -2.97 2.78 3.50
C TYR A 23 -4.16 1.88 3.16
N LYS A 24 -5.19 2.41 2.50
CA LYS A 24 -6.36 1.61 2.06
C LYS A 24 -5.97 0.45 1.14
N SER A 25 -5.05 0.69 0.21
CA SER A 25 -4.54 -0.38 -0.67
C SER A 25 -3.78 -1.45 0.12
N LEU A 26 -2.92 -1.06 1.06
CA LEU A 26 -2.20 -2.01 1.92
C LEU A 26 -3.15 -2.85 2.77
N GLU A 27 -4.18 -2.26 3.38
CA GLU A 27 -5.18 -3.01 4.15
C GLU A 27 -6.00 -3.97 3.28
N THR A 28 -6.23 -3.61 2.01
CA THR A 28 -6.88 -4.51 1.04
C THR A 28 -6.00 -5.74 0.78
N LEU A 29 -4.69 -5.53 0.59
CA LEU A 29 -3.73 -6.61 0.36
C LEU A 29 -3.54 -7.50 1.61
N VAL A 30 -3.59 -6.92 2.82
CA VAL A 30 -3.60 -7.68 4.08
C VAL A 30 -4.89 -8.51 4.19
N SER A 31 -6.04 -7.92 3.88
CA SER A 31 -7.34 -8.63 3.93
C SER A 31 -7.42 -9.77 2.91
N ALA A 32 -6.73 -9.63 1.77
CA ALA A 32 -6.56 -10.69 0.77
C ALA A 32 -5.46 -11.71 1.14
N ASN A 33 -4.86 -11.61 2.33
CA ASN A 33 -3.79 -12.48 2.82
C ASN A 33 -2.51 -12.48 1.97
N LEU A 34 -2.30 -11.42 1.18
CA LEU A 34 -1.09 -11.24 0.33
C LEU A 34 0.04 -10.55 1.11
N LEU A 35 -0.33 -9.72 2.09
CA LEU A 35 0.60 -9.06 3.01
C LEU A 35 0.33 -9.50 4.44
N GLU A 36 1.40 -9.54 5.23
CA GLU A 36 1.36 -9.58 6.68
C GLU A 36 1.63 -8.19 7.24
N LYS A 37 0.84 -7.78 8.23
CA LYS A 37 0.99 -6.49 8.92
C LYS A 37 1.50 -6.74 10.34
N ALA A 38 2.61 -6.09 10.68
CA ALA A 38 3.19 -6.11 12.00
C ALA A 38 3.41 -4.68 12.52
N TYR A 39 3.39 -4.52 13.84
CA TYR A 39 3.79 -3.28 14.50
C TYR A 39 5.20 -3.46 15.06
N ASP A 40 6.10 -2.58 14.62
CA ASP A 40 7.45 -2.43 15.13
C ASP A 40 7.47 -1.15 15.99
N GLU A 41 7.96 -1.24 17.22
CA GLU A 41 7.94 -0.11 18.16
C GLU A 41 8.82 1.05 17.69
N ASP A 42 9.87 0.77 16.90
CA ASP A 42 10.82 1.77 16.41
C ASP A 42 10.42 2.33 15.04
N ASP A 43 9.86 1.49 14.16
CA ASP A 43 9.57 1.84 12.77
C ASP A 43 8.07 2.04 12.44
N GLY A 44 7.18 1.71 13.38
CA GLY A 44 5.73 1.77 13.18
C GLY A 44 5.17 0.57 12.42
N LEU A 45 4.31 0.79 11.43
CA LEU A 45 3.65 -0.30 10.71
C LEU A 45 4.56 -0.87 9.62
N ARG A 46 4.93 -2.15 9.76
CA ARG A 46 5.65 -2.91 8.74
C ARG A 46 4.70 -3.85 8.01
N TYR A 47 4.78 -3.85 6.68
CA TYR A 47 4.03 -4.74 5.81
C TYR A 47 5.02 -5.65 5.08
N SER A 48 4.86 -6.97 5.22
CA SER A 48 5.73 -7.97 4.60
C SER A 48 4.93 -8.79 3.59
N ALA A 49 5.45 -8.97 2.37
CA ALA A 49 4.81 -9.82 1.38
C ALA A 49 4.90 -11.29 1.81
N ARG A 50 3.76 -12.00 1.81
CA ARG A 50 3.73 -13.44 2.10
C ARG A 50 4.08 -14.30 0.89
N ILE A 51 3.96 -13.73 -0.31
CA ILE A 51 4.13 -14.45 -1.56
C ILE A 51 5.42 -13.96 -2.22
N ALA A 52 6.39 -14.86 -2.36
CA ALA A 52 7.68 -14.56 -3.00
C ALA A 52 7.54 -14.41 -4.53
N GLN A 53 6.54 -15.06 -5.15
CA GLN A 53 6.28 -14.96 -6.59
C GLN A 53 4.80 -15.06 -6.93
N LEU A 54 4.31 -14.06 -7.69
CA LEU A 54 3.02 -14.12 -8.36
C LEU A 54 3.26 -14.67 -9.77
N GLN A 55 2.62 -15.79 -10.11
CA GLN A 55 2.64 -16.34 -11.45
C GLN A 55 1.34 -15.92 -12.16
N LEU A 56 1.48 -15.23 -13.29
CA LEU A 56 0.36 -14.92 -14.18
C LEU A 56 0.21 -16.05 -15.19
N ASN A 57 -0.92 -16.74 -15.16
CA ASN A 57 -1.30 -17.63 -16.24
C ASN A 57 -1.91 -16.77 -17.36
N LEU A 58 -1.19 -16.61 -18.49
CA LEU A 58 -1.64 -15.80 -19.62
C LEU A 58 -2.72 -16.47 -20.46
N GLU A 59 -2.90 -17.78 -20.34
CA GLU A 59 -3.91 -18.54 -21.07
C GLU A 59 -5.28 -18.38 -20.40
N ASP A 60 -5.30 -18.44 -19.07
CA ASP A 60 -6.53 -18.35 -18.27
C ASP A 60 -6.76 -16.94 -17.67
N MET A 61 -5.79 -16.04 -17.81
CA MET A 61 -5.79 -14.68 -17.23
C MET A 61 -5.96 -14.66 -15.70
N GLU A 62 -5.57 -15.74 -15.03
CA GLU A 62 -5.64 -15.89 -13.58
C GLU A 62 -4.28 -15.62 -12.90
N VAL A 63 -4.33 -15.11 -11.68
CA VAL A 63 -3.15 -14.79 -10.85
C VAL A 63 -3.05 -15.82 -9.74
N GLU A 64 -1.96 -16.59 -9.74
CA GLU A 64 -1.69 -17.63 -8.75
C GLU A 64 -0.51 -17.26 -7.86
N SER A 65 -0.60 -17.61 -6.57
CA SER A 65 0.50 -17.47 -5.62
C SER A 65 1.35 -18.75 -5.61
N VAL A 66 2.65 -18.62 -5.85
CA VAL A 66 3.59 -19.75 -5.77
C VAL A 66 4.39 -19.64 -4.47
N ALA A 67 4.35 -20.67 -3.65
CA ALA A 67 5.24 -20.83 -2.50
C ALA A 67 6.46 -21.67 -2.92
N GLU A 68 7.66 -21.27 -2.51
CA GLU A 68 8.88 -22.09 -2.66
C GLU A 68 8.82 -23.38 -1.83
#